data_AF-G2FT17-F1
#
_entry.id   AF-G2FT17-F1
#
_cell.length_a   1.000
_cell.length_b   1.000
_cell.length_c   1.000
_cell.angle_alpha   90.00
_cell.angle_beta   90.00
_cell.angle_gamma   90.00
#
_symmetry.space_group_name_H-M   'P 1'
#
loop_
_entity.id
_entity.type
_entity.pdbx_description
1 polymer ?
#
loop_
_entity_poly.entity_id
_entity_poly.type
_entity_poly.pdbx_seq_one_letter_code
_entity_poly.pdbx_strand_id
1 'polypeptide(L)'
;MCRVAGKLEKGKGHQDMKPVSLKEIVDRLDFLMDEWKYYLNKKTGDIVEIQMEYLSIAEESEDDNDFSEYEDWEQDAIREAVDVVENWNDYVELPDREEVNEYRIMENFCYSQEDDKLRNKLCHSIYDFPMTV
;
A
#
# COMPACT_ATOMS: atom_id res chain seq x y z
N MET A 1 -56.47 4.54 -22.25
CA MET A 1 -56.16 4.81 -20.83
C MET A 1 -54.99 3.92 -20.42
N CYS A 2 -54.01 4.52 -19.76
CA CYS A 2 -52.58 4.16 -19.70
C CYS A 2 -52.18 2.74 -19.24
N ARG A 3 -51.12 2.21 -19.88
CA ARG A 3 -50.17 1.25 -19.30
C ARG A 3 -49.15 2.02 -18.47
N VAL A 4 -48.98 1.70 -17.19
CA VAL A 4 -47.88 2.22 -16.38
C VAL A 4 -46.70 1.27 -16.52
N ALA A 5 -45.68 1.70 -17.26
CA ALA A 5 -44.38 1.04 -17.30
C ALA A 5 -43.63 1.38 -16.01
N GLY A 6 -43.42 0.39 -15.14
CA GLY A 6 -42.50 0.48 -14.03
C GLY A 6 -41.08 0.63 -14.56
N LYS A 7 -40.43 1.73 -14.21
CA LYS A 7 -39.06 2.07 -14.60
C LYS A 7 -38.12 1.19 -13.79
N LEU A 8 -37.35 0.34 -14.47
CA LEU A 8 -36.19 -0.35 -13.89
C LEU A 8 -35.15 0.72 -13.55
N GLU A 9 -34.94 0.97 -12.26
CA GLU A 9 -33.83 1.81 -11.82
C GLU A 9 -32.52 1.03 -12.05
N LYS A 10 -31.71 1.58 -12.96
CA LYS A 10 -30.40 1.03 -13.30
C LYS A 10 -29.47 1.16 -12.10
N GLY A 11 -28.70 0.11 -11.85
CA GLY A 11 -27.78 -0.03 -10.72
C GLY A 11 -26.81 1.14 -10.57
N LYS A 12 -26.49 1.44 -9.31
CA LYS A 12 -25.41 2.37 -8.94
C LYS A 12 -24.10 1.89 -9.57
N GLY A 13 -23.38 2.84 -10.16
CA GLY A 13 -22.19 2.63 -10.96
C GLY A 13 -21.11 1.83 -10.26
N HIS A 14 -20.41 1.03 -11.05
CA HIS A 14 -19.08 0.52 -10.73
C HIS A 14 -18.21 1.76 -10.42
N GLN A 15 -17.76 1.91 -9.18
CA GLN A 15 -16.72 2.88 -8.86
C GLN A 15 -15.50 2.47 -9.71
N ASP A 16 -15.09 3.31 -10.65
CA ASP A 16 -13.90 3.10 -11.47
C ASP A 16 -12.67 3.21 -10.55
N MET A 17 -12.30 2.10 -9.91
CA MET A 17 -11.09 1.99 -9.13
C MET A 17 -9.91 2.15 -10.10
N LYS A 18 -9.13 3.21 -9.91
CA LYS A 18 -7.93 3.45 -10.71
C LYS A 18 -7.01 2.22 -10.58
N PRO A 19 -6.55 1.64 -11.69
CA PRO A 19 -5.62 0.53 -11.63
C PRO A 19 -4.34 0.98 -10.93
N VAL A 20 -3.94 0.21 -9.92
CA VAL A 20 -2.74 0.48 -9.12
C VAL A 20 -1.49 0.23 -9.96
N SER A 21 -0.57 1.19 -9.93
CA SER A 21 0.70 1.10 -10.65
C SER A 21 1.71 0.30 -9.82
N LEU A 22 2.00 -0.94 -10.23
CA LEU A 22 3.08 -1.73 -9.61
C LEU A 22 4.44 -1.03 -9.72
N LYS A 23 4.68 -0.29 -10.81
CA LYS A 23 5.90 0.49 -10.96
C LYS A 23 6.01 1.56 -9.88
N GLU A 24 4.92 2.26 -9.58
CA GLU A 24 4.92 3.31 -8.56
C GLU A 24 5.17 2.75 -7.17
N ILE A 25 4.60 1.57 -6.86
CA ILE A 25 4.90 0.86 -5.62
C ILE A 25 6.38 0.50 -5.54
N VAL A 26 6.94 -0.10 -6.60
CA VAL A 26 8.37 -0.47 -6.63
C VAL A 26 9.27 0.75 -6.49
N ASP A 27 9.00 1.81 -7.25
CA ASP A 27 9.75 3.06 -7.18
C ASP A 27 9.71 3.62 -5.74
N ARG A 28 8.60 3.47 -5.01
CA ARG A 28 8.51 3.87 -3.59
C ARG A 28 9.28 2.98 -2.64
N LEU A 29 9.22 1.66 -2.83
CA LEU A 29 9.98 0.70 -2.01
C LEU A 29 11.50 0.96 -2.09
N ASP A 30 11.99 1.44 -3.24
CA ASP A 30 13.40 1.81 -3.40
C ASP A 30 13.81 3.03 -2.57
N PHE A 31 12.87 3.93 -2.22
CA PHE A 31 13.13 5.19 -1.51
C PHE A 31 12.56 5.24 -0.08
N LEU A 32 12.19 4.09 0.49
CA LEU A 32 11.70 4.03 1.87
C LEU A 32 12.68 4.73 2.83
N MET A 33 12.13 5.66 3.61
CA MET A 33 12.85 6.38 4.65
C MET A 33 12.56 5.74 6.01
N ASP A 34 13.58 5.72 6.87
CA ASP A 34 13.41 5.30 8.27
C ASP A 34 12.40 6.23 8.96
N GLU A 35 11.62 5.69 9.91
CA GLU A 35 10.55 6.40 10.63
C GLU A 35 9.35 6.85 9.77
N TRP A 36 9.25 6.34 8.53
CA TRP A 36 8.08 6.54 7.66
C TRP A 36 7.38 5.21 7.35
N LYS A 37 6.05 5.28 7.28
CA LYS A 37 5.16 4.18 6.88
C LYS A 37 4.41 4.57 5.61
N TYR A 38 4.15 3.57 4.77
CA TYR A 38 3.61 3.77 3.43
C TYR A 38 2.37 2.91 3.28
N TYR A 39 1.27 3.48 2.79
CA TYR A 39 -0.02 2.81 2.70
C TYR A 39 -0.61 2.95 1.31
N LEU A 40 -1.08 1.84 0.74
CA LEU A 40 -1.88 1.86 -0.49
C LEU A 40 -3.36 2.03 -0.12
N ASN A 41 -3.97 3.14 -0.56
CA ASN A 41 -5.42 3.32 -0.47
C ASN A 41 -6.11 2.46 -1.54
N LYS A 42 -6.89 1.46 -1.13
CA LYS A 42 -7.55 0.53 -2.07
C LYS A 42 -8.70 1.18 -2.85
N LYS A 43 -9.26 2.28 -2.36
CA LYS A 43 -10.37 2.99 -3.02
C LYS A 43 -9.86 3.87 -4.15
N THR A 44 -8.75 4.60 -3.91
CA THR A 44 -8.20 5.56 -4.88
C THR A 44 -7.07 4.98 -5.72
N GLY A 45 -6.35 3.97 -5.19
CA GLY A 45 -5.16 3.39 -5.79
C GLY A 45 -3.89 4.23 -5.60
N ASP A 46 -3.93 5.25 -4.74
CA ASP A 46 -2.80 6.14 -4.44
C ASP A 46 -2.02 5.65 -3.21
N ILE A 47 -0.75 6.02 -3.13
CA ILE A 47 0.14 5.72 -2.00
C ILE A 47 0.21 6.93 -1.09
N VAL A 48 -0.01 6.70 0.20
CA VAL A 48 0.07 7.68 1.28
C VAL A 48 1.36 7.42 2.08
N GLU A 49 2.04 8.49 2.49
CA GLU A 49 3.32 8.46 3.21
C GLU A 49 3.16 9.17 4.54
N ILE A 50 3.37 8.46 5.65
CA ILE A 50 3.07 8.98 6.99
C ILE A 50 4.27 8.78 7.89
N GLN A 51 4.67 9.84 8.60
CA GLN A 51 5.68 9.73 9.66
C GLN A 51 5.12 8.97 10.85
N MET A 52 5.93 8.10 11.46
CA MET A 52 5.52 7.30 12.61
C MET A 52 5.08 8.16 13.81
N GLU A 53 5.63 9.37 13.93
CA GLU A 53 5.21 10.36 14.93
C GLU A 53 3.73 10.75 14.78
N TYR A 54 3.27 11.04 13.55
CA TYR A 54 1.88 11.42 13.29
C TYR A 54 0.92 10.23 13.40
N LEU A 55 1.38 9.02 13.07
CA LEU A 55 0.63 7.78 13.35
C LEU A 55 0.38 7.60 14.85
N SER A 56 1.40 7.81 15.68
CA SER A 56 1.28 7.70 17.13
C SER A 56 0.27 8.71 17.69
N ILE A 57 0.30 9.95 17.18
CA ILE A 57 -0.68 10.98 17.55
C ILE A 57 -2.09 10.57 17.10
N ALA A 58 -2.24 10.06 15.89
CA ALA A 58 -3.53 9.62 15.34
C ALA A 58 -4.14 8.46 16.13
N GLU A 59 -3.33 7.49 16.56
CA GLU A 59 -3.78 6.35 17.38
C GLU A 59 -4.29 6.78 18.77
N GLU A 60 -3.72 7.84 19.34
CA GLU A 60 -4.15 8.42 20.62
C GLU A 60 -5.28 9.44 20.46
N SER A 61 -5.64 9.80 19.23
CA SER A 61 -6.64 10.84 18.95
C SER A 61 -8.08 10.34 19.03
N GLU A 62 -9.00 11.24 19.42
CA GLU A 62 -10.45 11.03 19.34
C GLU A 62 -11.03 11.89 18.20
N ASP A 63 -12.21 11.53 17.67
CA ASP A 63 -12.88 12.18 16.52
C ASP A 63 -12.93 13.73 16.58
N ASP A 64 -12.91 14.33 17.78
CA ASP A 64 -13.05 15.77 18.03
C ASP A 64 -11.73 16.48 18.39
N ASN A 65 -10.56 15.84 18.21
CA ASN A 65 -9.29 16.44 18.60
C ASN A 65 -8.96 17.71 17.80
N ASP A 66 -8.53 18.76 18.52
CA ASP A 66 -8.08 20.02 17.95
C ASP A 66 -6.57 20.02 17.76
N PHE A 67 -6.13 20.04 16.50
CA PHE A 67 -4.71 20.10 16.13
C PHE A 67 -4.21 21.54 15.92
N SER A 68 -4.93 22.57 16.40
CA SER A 68 -4.56 23.98 16.21
C SER A 68 -3.20 24.40 16.81
N GLU A 69 -2.60 23.56 17.66
CA GLU A 69 -1.24 23.76 18.17
C GLU A 69 -0.14 23.45 17.14
N TYR A 70 -0.46 22.69 16.10
CA TYR A 70 0.45 22.31 15.03
C TYR A 70 0.39 23.29 13.85
N GLU A 71 1.45 23.34 13.04
CA GLU A 71 1.45 24.13 11.81
C GLU A 71 0.47 23.55 10.77
N ASP A 72 -0.01 24.36 9.82
CA ASP A 72 -1.03 23.93 8.86
C ASP A 72 -0.66 22.64 8.10
N TRP A 73 0.59 22.51 7.67
CA TRP A 73 1.07 21.32 6.95
C TRP A 73 1.14 20.08 7.85
N GLU A 74 1.39 20.29 9.14
CA GLU A 74 1.49 19.23 10.13
C GLU A 74 0.10 18.76 10.54
N GLN A 75 -0.85 19.67 10.66
CA GLN A 75 -2.27 19.32 10.83
C GLN A 75 -2.77 18.46 9.67
N ASP A 76 -2.40 18.78 8.43
CA ASP A 76 -2.79 18.00 7.26
C ASP A 76 -2.17 16.59 7.30
N ALA A 77 -0.91 16.47 7.70
CA ALA A 77 -0.24 15.17 7.89
C ALA A 77 -0.89 14.33 9.01
N ILE A 78 -1.26 14.95 10.13
CA ILE A 78 -1.96 14.27 11.23
C ILE A 78 -3.34 13.82 10.78
N ARG A 79 -4.10 14.64 10.04
CA ARG A 79 -5.41 14.24 9.49
C ARG A 79 -5.31 13.06 8.54
N GLU A 80 -4.26 13.02 7.72
CA GLU A 80 -4.00 11.87 6.84
C GLU A 80 -3.69 10.60 7.65
N ALA A 81 -2.94 10.71 8.74
CA ALA A 81 -2.72 9.61 9.69
C ALA A 81 -4.00 9.13 10.36
N VAL A 82 -4.86 10.05 10.82
CA VAL A 82 -6.17 9.73 11.39
C VAL A 82 -7.04 8.97 10.40
N ASP A 83 -7.11 9.42 9.14
CA ASP A 83 -7.88 8.73 8.11
C ASP A 83 -7.40 7.28 7.90
N VAL A 84 -6.09 7.03 7.93
CA VAL A 84 -5.52 5.67 7.85
C VAL A 84 -5.90 4.83 9.06
N VAL A 85 -5.80 5.37 10.27
CA VAL A 85 -6.11 4.63 11.52
C VAL A 85 -7.61 4.29 11.59
N GLU A 86 -8.49 5.26 11.33
CA GLU A 86 -9.94 5.07 11.40
C GLU A 86 -10.46 4.17 10.27
N ASN A 87 -9.89 4.30 9.07
CA ASN A 87 -10.31 3.56 7.89
C ASN A 87 -9.32 2.46 7.50
N TRP A 88 -8.64 1.84 8.47
CA TRP A 88 -7.59 0.83 8.24
C TRP A 88 -7.97 -0.27 7.21
N ASN A 89 -9.24 -0.67 7.19
CA ASN A 89 -9.75 -1.67 6.24
C ASN A 89 -9.72 -1.22 4.78
N ASP A 90 -9.56 0.06 4.49
CA ASP A 90 -9.42 0.62 3.14
C ASP A 90 -7.97 0.79 2.72
N TYR A 91 -7.03 0.59 3.64
CA TYR A 91 -5.60 0.69 3.40
C TYR A 91 -4.93 -0.69 3.38
N VAL A 92 -3.73 -0.72 2.80
CA VAL A 92 -2.78 -1.84 2.88
C VAL A 92 -1.42 -1.22 3.15
N GLU A 93 -0.83 -1.55 4.30
CA GLU A 93 0.55 -1.15 4.60
C GLU A 93 1.49 -1.83 3.59
N LEU A 94 2.35 -1.02 2.96
CA LEU A 94 3.42 -1.51 2.11
C LEU A 94 4.56 -1.99 3.01
N PRO A 95 5.22 -3.11 2.66
CA PRO A 95 6.30 -3.64 3.46
C PRO A 95 7.46 -2.64 3.54
N ASP A 96 8.12 -2.57 4.68
CA ASP A 96 9.34 -1.77 4.83
C ASP A 96 10.59 -2.52 4.35
N ARG A 97 11.75 -1.83 4.33
CA ARG A 97 13.02 -2.41 3.84
C ARG A 97 13.50 -3.61 4.66
N GLU A 98 13.11 -3.72 5.93
CA GLU A 98 13.51 -4.87 6.76
C GLU A 98 12.60 -6.08 6.51
N GLU A 99 11.33 -5.83 6.16
CA GLU A 99 10.35 -6.85 5.81
C GLU A 99 10.52 -7.40 4.38
N VAL A 100 10.98 -6.57 3.43
CA VAL A 100 11.26 -7.01 2.06
C VAL A 100 12.55 -7.83 2.02
N ASN A 101 12.43 -9.16 2.03
CA ASN A 101 13.54 -10.06 1.78
C ASN A 101 13.62 -10.41 0.28
N GLU A 102 14.32 -9.58 -0.50
CA GLU A 102 14.39 -9.71 -1.96
C GLU A 102 14.94 -11.07 -2.38
N TYR A 103 15.96 -11.54 -1.66
CA TYR A 103 16.54 -12.85 -1.89
C TYR A 103 15.50 -13.96 -1.76
N ARG A 104 14.71 -13.98 -0.67
CA ARG A 104 13.64 -14.97 -0.47
C ARG A 104 12.53 -14.82 -1.51
N ILE A 105 12.19 -13.60 -1.92
CA ILE A 105 11.20 -13.36 -2.97
C ILE A 105 11.68 -13.97 -4.29
N MET A 106 12.93 -13.70 -4.67
CA MET A 106 13.56 -14.26 -5.87
C MET A 106 13.68 -15.78 -5.78
N GLU A 107 14.07 -16.32 -4.62
CA GLU A 107 14.18 -17.76 -4.37
C GLU A 107 12.82 -18.44 -4.49
N ASN A 108 11.76 -17.91 -3.85
CA ASN A 108 10.40 -18.41 -3.96
C ASN A 108 9.90 -18.37 -5.41
N PHE A 109 10.20 -17.29 -6.15
CA PHE A 109 9.86 -17.19 -7.56
C PHE A 109 10.55 -18.28 -8.39
N CYS A 110 11.83 -18.55 -8.15
CA CYS A 110 12.54 -19.66 -8.80
C CYS A 110 11.83 -20.99 -8.53
N TYR A 111 11.49 -21.26 -7.26
CA TYR A 111 10.82 -22.52 -6.87
C TYR A 111 9.37 -22.63 -7.35
N SER A 112 8.70 -21.52 -7.65
CA SER A 112 7.35 -21.54 -8.24
C SER A 112 7.32 -22.01 -9.71
N GLN A 113 8.48 -22.13 -10.37
CA GLN A 113 8.55 -22.56 -11.77
C GLN A 113 8.42 -24.09 -11.91
N GLU A 114 7.44 -24.52 -12.72
CA GLU A 114 7.20 -25.95 -13.02
C GLU A 114 8.31 -26.57 -13.87
N ASP A 115 8.92 -25.80 -14.80
CA ASP A 115 10.02 -26.30 -15.64
C ASP A 115 11.32 -26.38 -14.84
N ASP A 116 11.79 -27.61 -14.61
CA ASP A 116 13.02 -27.91 -13.88
C ASP A 116 14.27 -27.24 -14.46
N LYS A 117 14.38 -27.12 -15.79
CA LYS A 117 15.53 -26.48 -16.43
C LYS A 117 15.49 -24.97 -16.21
N LEU A 118 14.31 -24.36 -16.26
CA LEU A 118 14.14 -22.94 -15.99
C LEU A 118 14.42 -22.63 -14.52
N ARG A 119 13.80 -23.38 -13.60
CA ARG A 119 14.04 -23.27 -12.15
C ARG A 119 15.52 -23.35 -11.81
N ASN A 120 16.22 -24.38 -12.29
CA ASN A 120 17.64 -24.56 -12.01
C ASN A 120 18.49 -23.40 -12.53
N LYS A 121 18.18 -22.85 -13.70
CA LYS A 121 18.90 -21.68 -14.25
C LYS A 121 18.68 -20.42 -13.41
N LEU A 122 17.43 -20.15 -13.02
CA LEU A 122 17.08 -18.99 -12.19
C LEU A 122 17.73 -19.09 -10.81
N CYS A 123 17.62 -20.26 -10.16
CA CYS A 123 18.31 -20.59 -8.92
C CYS A 123 19.82 -20.35 -9.03
N HIS A 124 20.49 -20.90 -10.05
CA HIS A 124 21.94 -20.69 -10.20
C HIS A 124 22.30 -19.21 -10.32
N SER A 125 21.48 -18.43 -11.02
CA SER A 125 21.73 -17.00 -11.25
C SER A 125 21.64 -16.16 -9.96
N ILE A 126 20.89 -16.61 -8.96
CA ILE A 126 20.79 -15.95 -7.65
C ILE A 126 21.87 -16.44 -6.66
N TYR A 127 22.35 -17.68 -6.79
CA TYR A 127 23.39 -18.25 -5.91
C TYR A 127 24.82 -17.88 -6.34
N ASP A 128 25.04 -17.37 -7.57
CA ASP A 128 26.37 -17.05 -8.11
C ASP A 128 26.95 -15.69 -7.64
N PHE A 129 26.21 -14.94 -6.81
CA PHE A 129 26.80 -13.80 -6.09
C PHE A 129 27.64 -14.36 -4.93
N PRO A 130 28.96 -14.07 -4.86
CA PRO A 130 29.79 -14.60 -3.80
C PRO A 130 29.31 -14.06 -2.46
N MET A 131 28.70 -14.94 -1.66
CA MET A 131 28.56 -14.78 -0.23
C MET A 131 29.95 -14.84 0.40
N THR A 132 30.72 -13.75 0.29
CA THR A 132 31.80 -13.48 1.24
C THR A 132 31.17 -12.91 2.50
N VAL A 133 30.84 -13.81 3.43
CA VAL A 133 30.91 -13.55 4.87
C VAL A 133 32.28 -13.93 5.38
#